data_AF-A0A962QHE8-F1
#
_entry.id   AF-A0A962QHE8-F1
#
_cell.length_a   1.000
_cell.length_b   1.000
_cell.length_c   1.000
_cell.angle_alpha   90.00
_cell.angle_beta   90.00
_cell.angle_gamma   90.00
#
_symmetry.space_group_name_H-M   'P 1'
#
loop_
_entity.id
_entity.type
_entity.pdbx_description
1 polymer ?
#
loop_
_entity_poly.entity_id
_entity_poly.type
_entity_poly.pdbx_seq_one_letter_code
_entity_poly.pdbx_strand_id
1 'polypeptide(L)' 'MAMLRMDYINSLPQPFVATLPGGHEWPVFDIDAETGMLRIDASGMLEAKFITDVLCFTDASGLQHDPDTFYEE' A
#
# COMPACT_ATOMS: atom_id res chain seq x y z
N MET A 1 -14.55 1.77 11.61
CA MET A 1 -13.25 1.92 10.92
C MET A 1 -12.71 0.51 10.78
N ALA A 2 -12.50 0.04 9.55
CA ALA A 2 -11.94 -1.29 9.35
C ALA A 2 -10.45 -1.27 9.74
N MET A 3 -9.98 -2.27 10.48
CA MET A 3 -8.58 -2.38 10.90
C MET A 3 -7.75 -3.05 9.81
N LEU A 4 -6.48 -2.66 9.67
CA LEU A 4 -5.56 -3.32 8.74
C LEU A 4 -5.07 -4.65 9.30
N ARG A 5 -5.03 -5.66 8.42
CA ARG A 5 -4.46 -6.99 8.68
C ARG A 5 -2.94 -6.95 8.60
N MET A 6 -2.30 -6.26 9.54
CA MET A 6 -0.85 -6.04 9.51
C MET A 6 -0.03 -7.33 9.48
N ASP A 7 -0.49 -8.41 10.12
CA ASP A 7 0.17 -9.71 10.02
C ASP A 7 0.19 -10.26 8.58
N TYR A 8 -0.91 -10.07 7.84
CA TYR A 8 -0.98 -10.43 6.44
C TYR A 8 -0.06 -9.54 5.59
N ILE A 9 -0.18 -8.22 5.73
CA ILE A 9 0.62 -7.24 4.98
C ILE A 9 2.13 -7.50 5.18
N ASN A 10 2.55 -7.72 6.43
CA ASN A 10 3.95 -7.99 6.77
C ASN A 10 4.43 -9.39 6.33
N SER A 11 3.51 -10.32 6.05
CA SER A 11 3.87 -11.63 5.49
C SER A 11 4.18 -11.59 4.00
N LEU A 12 3.79 -10.51 3.30
CA LEU A 12 4.01 -10.35 1.87
C LEU A 12 5.45 -9.90 1.55
N PRO A 13 6.00 -10.27 0.37
CA PRO A 13 7.33 -9.85 -0.07
C PRO A 13 7.48 -8.32 -0.19
N GLN A 14 8.37 -7.74 0.61
CA GLN A 14 8.71 -6.31 0.58
C GLN A 14 9.88 -6.00 -0.37
N PRO A 15 9.99 -4.79 -0.96
CA PRO A 15 9.10 -3.64 -0.79
C PRO A 15 7.85 -3.69 -1.69
N PHE A 16 6.82 -2.92 -1.33
CA PHE A 16 5.67 -2.69 -2.20
C PHE A 16 5.87 -1.51 -3.15
N VAL A 17 5.20 -1.60 -4.30
CA VAL A 17 4.92 -0.48 -5.20
C VAL A 17 3.42 -0.26 -5.26
N ALA A 18 2.96 0.96 -4.99
CA ALA A 18 1.55 1.33 -5.10
C ALA A 18 1.27 1.92 -6.49
N THR A 19 0.27 1.38 -7.18
CA THR A 19 -0.25 1.94 -8.43
C THR A 19 -1.43 2.86 -8.10
N LEU A 20 -1.29 4.15 -8.40
CA LEU A 20 -2.31 5.16 -8.17
C LEU A 20 -3.19 5.40 -9.43
N PRO A 21 -4.37 6.02 -9.27
CA PRO A 21 -5.17 6.51 -10.39
C PRO A 21 -4.33 7.34 -11.36
N GLY A 22 -4.47 7.05 -12.67
CA GLY A 22 -3.62 7.61 -13.72
C GLY A 22 -2.43 6.73 -14.10
N GLY A 23 -2.23 5.58 -13.44
CA GLY A 23 -1.19 4.61 -13.77
C GLY A 23 0.20 4.97 -13.25
N HIS A 24 0.27 5.89 -12.29
CA HIS A 24 1.52 6.25 -11.63
C HIS A 24 1.89 5.20 -10.59
N GLU A 25 3.14 4.76 -10.63
CA GLU A 25 3.66 3.73 -9.73
C GLU A 25 4.73 4.34 -8.83
N TRP A 26 4.56 4.20 -7.52
CA TRP A 26 5.49 4.74 -6.54
C TRP A 26 5.80 3.71 -5.45
N PRO A 27 7.06 3.58 -5.04
CA PRO A 27 7.42 2.69 -3.94
C PRO A 27 6.75 3.16 -2.64
N VAL A 28 6.24 2.19 -1.89
CA VAL A 28 5.65 2.43 -0.56
C VAL A 28 6.79 2.50 0.45
N PHE A 29 6.82 3.60 1.21
CA PHE A 29 7.78 3.83 2.27
C PHE A 29 7.34 3.18 3.58
N ASP A 30 6.10 3.44 4.00
CA ASP A 30 5.46 2.76 5.13
C ASP A 30 3.94 2.82 5.07
N ILE A 31 3.32 2.05 5.96
CA ILE A 31 1.87 1.93 6.15
C ILE A 31 1.59 2.14 7.63
N ASP A 32 0.61 3.00 7.92
CA ASP A 32 0.12 3.29 9.27
C ASP A 32 -1.11 2.42 9.57
N ALA A 33 -0.96 1.52 10.55
CA ALA A 33 -1.98 0.54 10.93
C ALA A 33 -3.25 1.15 11.51
N GLU A 34 -3.12 2.29 12.19
CA GLU A 34 -4.21 2.90 12.95
C GLU A 34 -5.11 3.74 12.04
N THR A 35 -4.50 4.41 11.06
CA THR A 35 -5.18 5.37 10.20
C THR A 35 -5.56 4.81 8.83
N GLY A 36 -4.94 3.71 8.39
CA GLY A 36 -5.12 3.20 7.02
C GLY A 36 -4.44 4.07 5.96
N MET A 37 -3.45 4.87 6.37
CA MET A 37 -2.66 5.70 5.48
C MET A 37 -1.36 5.00 5.09
N LEU A 38 -0.84 5.31 3.90
CA LEU A 38 0.51 4.96 3.49
C LEU A 38 1.29 6.20 3.09
N ARG A 39 2.61 6.10 3.13
CA ARG A 39 3.51 7.07 2.50
C ARG A 39 4.16 6.46 1.28
N ILE A 40 4.12 7.15 0.16
CA ILE A 40 4.86 6.79 -1.06
C ILE A 40 6.04 7.74 -1.25
N ASP A 41 7.10 7.25 -1.89
CA ASP A 41 8.19 8.11 -2.36
C ASP A 41 7.94 8.52 -3.83
N ALA A 42 7.35 9.70 -3.99
CA ALA A 42 7.10 10.33 -5.27
C ALA A 42 8.33 11.15 -5.72
N SER A 43 9.33 10.46 -6.28
CA SER A 43 10.56 11.06 -6.82
C SER A 43 11.40 11.85 -5.78
N GLY A 44 11.60 11.27 -4.60
CA GLY A 44 12.35 11.85 -3.48
C GLY A 44 11.49 12.65 -2.50
N MET A 45 10.16 12.66 -2.68
CA MET A 45 9.21 13.36 -1.81
C MET A 45 8.24 12.36 -1.19
N LEU A 46 8.17 12.34 0.14
CA LEU A 46 7.20 11.52 0.86
C LEU A 46 5.82 12.18 0.78
N GLU A 47 4.87 11.47 0.16
CA GLU A 47 3.47 11.89 0.06
C GLU A 47 2.58 10.87 0.76
N ALA A 48 1.65 11.36 1.59
CA ALA A 48 0.70 10.51 2.30
C ALA A 48 -0.59 10.30 1.47
N LYS A 49 -1.06 9.06 1.41
CA LYS A 49 -2.28 8.64 0.70
C LYS A 49 -3.10 7.69 1.58
N PHE A 50 -4.40 7.55 1.30
CA PHE A 50 -5.16 6.45 1.86
C PHE A 50 -4.89 5.17 1.08
N ILE A 51 -4.89 4.02 1.75
CA ILE A 51 -4.77 2.71 1.08
C ILE A 51 -5.91 2.52 0.08
N THR A 52 -7.11 3.05 0.38
CA THR A 52 -8.27 3.02 -0.52
C THR A 52 -8.12 3.86 -1.79
N ASP A 53 -7.13 4.77 -1.85
CA ASP A 53 -6.82 5.54 -3.05
C ASP A 53 -5.88 4.78 -4.00
N VAL A 54 -5.31 3.66 -3.56
CA VAL A 54 -4.43 2.81 -4.35
C VAL A 54 -5.30 1.88 -5.21
N LEU A 55 -4.89 1.62 -6.45
CA LEU A 55 -5.57 0.66 -7.33
C LEU A 55 -5.10 -0.77 -7.06
N CYS A 56 -3.78 -0.96 -6.91
CA CYS A 56 -3.19 -2.22 -6.49
C CYS A 56 -1.81 -2.00 -5.86
N PHE A 57 -1.40 -2.96 -5.03
CA PHE A 57 -0.04 -3.05 -4.52
C PHE A 57 0.69 -4.16 -5.26
N THR A 58 1.84 -3.87 -5.83
CA THR A 58 2.74 -4.88 -6.41
C THR A 58 3.83 -5.19 -5.40
N ASP A 59 3.95 -6.45 -5.02
CA ASP A 59 4.99 -6.92 -4.10
C ASP A 59 6.33 -7.18 -4.79
N ALA A 60 7.38 -7.49 -4.02
CA ALA A 60 8.71 -7.73 -4.58
C ALA A 60 8.83 -8.97 -5.47
N SER A 61 7.84 -9.87 -5.44
CA SER A 61 7.74 -11.01 -6.37
C SER A 61 7.05 -10.65 -7.69
N GLY A 62 6.50 -9.44 -7.80
CA GLY A 62 5.72 -8.97 -8.93
C GLY A 62 4.24 -9.36 -8.86
N LEU A 63 3.77 -9.88 -7.72
CA LEU A 63 2.37 -10.23 -7.53
C LEU A 63 1.56 -9.00 -7.12
N GLN A 64 0.39 -8.84 -7.72
CA GLN A 64 -0.54 -7.75 -7.42
C GLN A 64 -1.53 -8.16 -6.33
N HIS A 65 -1.75 -7.24 -5.39
CA HIS A 65 -2.68 -7.36 -4.27
C HIS A 65 -3.71 -6.24 -4.35
N ASP A 66 -4.96 -6.62 -4.12
CA ASP A 66 -6.08 -5.70 -4.01
C ASP A 66 -6.02 -5.00 -2.63
N PRO A 67 -6.04 -3.65 -2.57
CA PRO A 67 -6.02 -2.89 -1.33
C PRO A 67 -7.13 -3.28 -0.33
N ASP A 68 -8.30 -3.69 -0.82
CA ASP A 68 -9.42 -4.07 0.04
C ASP A 68 -9.08 -5.32 0.86
N THR A 69 -8.22 -6.19 0.36
CA THR A 69 -7.79 -7.42 1.06
C THR A 69 -6.91 -7.14 2.28
N PHE A 70 -6.39 -5.92 2.40
CA PHE A 70 -5.55 -5.48 3.51
C PHE A 70 -6.37 -5.11 4.75
N TYR A 71 -7.69 -4.95 4.63
CA TYR A 71 -8.60 -4.70 5.75
C TYR A 71 -9.19 -6.01 6.29
N GLU A 72 -9.49 -6.03 7.59
CA GLU A 72 -10.35 -7.05 8.21
C GLU A 72 -11.80 -6.86 7.73
N GLU A 73 -12.50 -7.97 7.46
CA GLU A 73 -13.96 -7.97 7.20
C GLU A 73 -14.76 -7.52 8.43
#